data_AF-A0AAU6AZX5-F1
#
_entry.id   AF-A0AAU6AZX5-F1
#
_cell.length_a   1.000
_cell.length_b   1.000
_cell.length_c   1.000
_cell.angle_alpha   90.00
_cell.angle_beta   90.00
_cell.angle_gamma   90.00
#
_symmetry.space_group_name_H-M   'P 1'
#
loop_
_entity.id
_entity.type
_entity.pdbx_description
1 polymer ?
#
loop_
_entity_poly.entity_id
_entity_poly.type
_entity_poly.pdbx_seq_one_letter_code
_entity_poly.pdbx_strand_id
1 'polypeptide(L)'
;MNNRRKLLNVIGIAALSAAAALSAQSPAVAGQSQPGHAECRGVTVDESAPVISRASVFIHAPLREVWGLHTDVGNWADWSPEITPARKETPGPLRPGSVFTWSPQGMKVTSTVKTVVPGRCIAWGAPVNGITGVHLWTFKPVRGGVLATTEESWAGPPVDADVPGNQSSLDKGLGDWVNRLKVTSEQRSGCQ
;
A
#
# COMPACT_ATOMS: atom_id res chain seq x y z
N MET A 1 59.29 48.94 27.38
CA MET A 1 58.68 50.23 27.82
C MET A 1 58.53 51.15 26.61
N ASN A 2 57.47 51.98 26.60
CA ASN A 2 56.92 52.82 25.51
C ASN A 2 56.09 52.05 24.46
N ASN A 3 54.76 52.00 24.43
CA ASN A 3 53.60 52.84 24.84
C ASN A 3 53.04 53.74 23.72
N ARG A 4 51.70 53.59 23.52
CA ARG A 4 50.67 54.47 22.94
C ARG A 4 50.35 54.43 21.43
N ARG A 5 49.18 53.80 21.15
CA ARG A 5 47.95 54.30 20.46
C ARG A 5 48.10 55.67 19.73
N LYS A 6 47.57 55.92 18.52
CA LYS A 6 46.13 55.91 18.11
C LYS A 6 45.97 56.51 16.67
N LEU A 7 44.77 56.34 16.06
CA LEU A 7 44.16 57.10 14.91
C LEU A 7 44.58 56.62 13.49
N LEU A 8 43.77 56.64 12.43
CA LEU A 8 42.33 56.72 12.11
C LEU A 8 42.23 56.53 10.57
N ASN A 9 41.07 56.05 10.11
CA ASN A 9 40.43 56.26 8.80
C ASN A 9 41.08 55.79 7.48
N VAL A 10 40.50 54.69 6.97
CA VAL A 10 39.78 54.54 5.67
C VAL A 10 40.28 55.36 4.48
N ILE A 11 40.87 54.67 3.50
CA ILE A 11 40.62 54.90 2.07
C ILE A 11 40.56 53.50 1.42
N GLY A 12 39.39 53.13 0.90
CA GLY A 12 39.24 51.93 0.09
C GLY A 12 39.74 52.15 -1.33
N ILE A 13 40.21 51.10 -1.98
CA ILE A 13 40.13 50.88 -3.43
C ILE A 13 40.16 49.36 -3.65
N ALA A 14 39.27 48.92 -4.53
CA ALA A 14 38.93 47.55 -4.87
C ALA A 14 40.12 46.70 -5.34
N ALA A 15 40.16 45.45 -4.89
CA ALA A 15 40.93 44.39 -5.54
C ALA A 15 39.95 43.28 -5.93
N LEU A 16 39.89 42.98 -7.22
CA LEU A 16 39.01 42.00 -7.83
C LEU A 16 39.27 40.60 -7.24
N SER A 17 38.26 40.03 -6.60
CA SER A 17 38.22 38.64 -6.19
C SER A 17 37.88 37.75 -7.39
N ALA A 18 38.87 37.07 -7.96
CA ALA A 18 38.64 35.91 -8.81
C ALA A 18 38.45 34.68 -7.91
N ALA A 19 37.21 34.43 -7.48
CA ALA A 19 36.86 33.19 -6.81
C ALA A 19 36.74 32.08 -7.87
N ALA A 20 37.74 31.19 -7.94
CA ALA A 20 37.62 29.94 -8.66
C ALA A 20 36.59 29.06 -7.93
N ALA A 21 35.36 29.00 -8.44
CA ALA A 21 34.33 28.12 -7.93
C ALA A 21 34.70 26.67 -8.27
N LEU A 22 35.22 25.92 -7.29
CA LEU A 22 35.26 24.47 -7.37
C LEU A 22 33.81 23.97 -7.47
N SER A 23 33.44 23.49 -8.67
CA SER A 23 32.16 22.85 -8.90
C SER A 23 32.15 21.51 -8.17
N ALA A 24 31.59 21.49 -6.96
CA ALA A 24 31.27 20.24 -6.29
C ALA A 24 30.15 19.55 -7.10
N GLN A 25 30.53 18.62 -7.96
CA GLN A 25 29.58 17.74 -8.62
C GLN A 25 29.00 16.82 -7.55
N SER A 26 27.73 17.04 -7.19
CA SER A 26 26.99 16.11 -6.34
C SER A 26 26.95 14.75 -7.04
N PRO A 27 27.20 13.63 -6.34
CA PRO A 27 27.00 12.32 -6.95
C PRO A 27 25.52 12.21 -7.32
N ALA A 28 25.27 11.87 -8.58
CA ALA A 28 23.94 11.56 -9.07
C ALA A 28 23.31 10.52 -8.14
N VAL A 29 22.23 10.89 -7.45
CA VAL A 29 21.36 9.92 -6.78
C VAL A 29 20.80 9.07 -7.90
N ALA A 30 21.30 7.84 -8.03
CA ALA A 30 20.70 6.83 -8.89
C ALA A 30 19.21 6.80 -8.58
N GLY A 31 18.39 7.12 -9.58
CA GLY A 31 16.95 7.12 -9.45
C GLY A 31 16.51 5.80 -8.83
N GLN A 32 16.01 5.88 -7.60
CA GLN A 32 15.27 4.77 -7.02
C GLN A 32 14.05 4.61 -7.94
N SER A 33 14.11 3.64 -8.83
CA SER A 33 12.93 3.15 -9.54
C SER A 33 11.88 2.89 -8.48
N GLN A 34 10.80 3.67 -8.46
CA GLN A 34 9.65 3.35 -7.65
C GLN A 34 9.33 1.87 -7.92
N PRO A 35 9.26 1.01 -6.89
CA PRO A 35 8.89 -0.37 -7.13
C PRO A 35 7.51 -0.33 -7.79
N GLY A 36 7.43 -0.81 -9.03
CA GLY A 36 6.20 -0.82 -9.83
C GLY A 36 5.04 -1.50 -9.11
N HIS A 37 3.84 -1.38 -9.66
CA HIS A 37 2.66 -2.04 -9.11
C HIS A 37 2.88 -3.55 -8.99
N ALA A 38 2.38 -4.15 -7.92
CA ALA A 38 2.47 -5.59 -7.76
C ALA A 38 1.63 -6.28 -8.84
N GLU A 39 1.90 -7.55 -9.12
CA GLU A 39 1.11 -8.34 -10.06
C GLU A 39 0.83 -9.76 -9.56
N CYS A 40 -0.27 -10.33 -10.03
CA CYS A 40 -0.61 -11.72 -9.84
C CYS A 40 -0.97 -12.37 -11.19
N ARG A 41 -0.05 -13.15 -11.77
CA ARG A 41 -0.23 -13.77 -13.10
C ARG A 41 -0.67 -12.74 -14.17
N GLY A 42 0.01 -11.59 -14.21
CA GLY A 42 -0.28 -10.51 -15.16
C GLY A 42 -1.50 -9.64 -14.82
N VAL A 43 -2.18 -9.87 -13.69
CA VAL A 43 -3.21 -8.94 -13.17
C VAL A 43 -2.55 -7.97 -12.19
N THR A 44 -2.71 -6.68 -12.44
CA THR A 44 -2.31 -5.59 -11.56
C THR A 44 -3.49 -4.62 -11.37
N VAL A 45 -3.31 -3.60 -10.53
CA VAL A 45 -4.26 -2.50 -10.39
C VAL A 45 -4.37 -1.71 -11.70
N ASP A 46 -5.47 -0.99 -11.90
CA ASP A 46 -5.57 -0.06 -13.03
C ASP A 46 -4.73 1.18 -12.73
N GLU A 47 -3.54 1.26 -13.34
CA GLU A 47 -2.59 2.37 -13.18
C GLU A 47 -3.13 3.71 -13.71
N SER A 48 -4.20 3.68 -14.51
CA SER A 48 -4.87 4.88 -15.03
C SER A 48 -6.03 5.36 -14.16
N ALA A 49 -6.37 4.62 -13.10
CA ALA A 49 -7.46 4.97 -12.22
C ALA A 49 -7.17 6.26 -11.42
N PRO A 50 -8.18 7.12 -11.21
CA PRO A 50 -8.01 8.39 -10.47
C PRO A 50 -7.66 8.18 -8.99
N VAL A 51 -8.00 7.02 -8.42
CA VAL A 51 -7.70 6.65 -7.03
C VAL A 51 -6.98 5.31 -7.04
N ILE A 52 -5.76 5.28 -6.49
CA ILE A 52 -4.95 4.08 -6.30
C ILE A 52 -4.31 4.15 -4.92
N SER A 53 -4.41 3.07 -4.15
CA SER A 53 -3.77 2.99 -2.84
C SER A 53 -2.96 1.71 -2.71
N ARG A 54 -1.96 1.76 -1.83
CA ARG A 54 -1.09 0.65 -1.47
C ARG A 54 -0.84 0.66 0.03
N ALA A 55 -1.05 -0.47 0.68
CA ALA A 55 -0.62 -0.70 2.05
C ALA A 55 0.25 -1.96 2.14
N SER A 56 1.23 -1.96 3.04
CA SER A 56 2.10 -3.11 3.27
C SER A 56 2.42 -3.25 4.73
N VAL A 57 2.50 -4.50 5.20
CA VAL A 57 2.84 -4.78 6.59
C VAL A 57 3.66 -6.07 6.69
N PHE A 58 4.66 -6.06 7.58
CA PHE A 58 5.34 -7.27 7.99
C PHE A 58 4.54 -7.98 9.10
N ILE A 59 4.30 -9.26 8.91
CA ILE A 59 3.53 -10.13 9.81
C ILE A 59 4.45 -11.24 10.32
N HIS A 60 4.68 -11.29 11.63
CA HIS A 60 5.42 -12.34 12.33
C HIS A 60 4.55 -13.59 12.51
N ALA A 61 4.17 -14.21 11.39
CA ALA A 61 3.38 -15.43 11.38
C ALA A 61 3.79 -16.29 10.16
N PRO A 62 3.59 -17.62 10.21
CA PRO A 62 3.81 -18.48 9.06
C PRO A 62 2.90 -18.10 7.88
N LEU A 63 3.41 -18.23 6.65
CA LEU A 63 2.64 -17.95 5.42
C LEU A 63 1.30 -18.68 5.38
N ARG A 64 1.26 -19.94 5.85
CA ARG A 64 0.04 -20.74 5.87
C ARG A 64 -1.06 -20.08 6.71
N GLU A 65 -0.73 -19.48 7.84
CA GLU A 65 -1.69 -18.82 8.73
C GLU A 65 -2.20 -17.53 8.08
N VAL A 66 -1.29 -16.66 7.62
CA VAL A 66 -1.64 -15.40 6.98
C VAL A 66 -2.51 -15.63 5.74
N TRP A 67 -2.11 -16.56 4.88
CA TRP A 67 -2.85 -16.90 3.66
C TRP A 67 -4.21 -17.53 3.98
N GLY A 68 -4.24 -18.46 4.94
CA GLY A 68 -5.46 -19.13 5.36
C GLY A 68 -6.48 -18.12 5.90
N LEU A 69 -6.06 -17.26 6.83
CA LEU A 69 -6.89 -16.22 7.40
C LEU A 69 -7.42 -15.24 6.34
N HIS A 70 -6.56 -14.80 5.42
CA HIS A 70 -6.95 -13.88 4.37
C HIS A 70 -7.93 -14.50 3.35
N THR A 71 -7.73 -15.76 2.95
CA THR A 71 -8.56 -16.40 1.90
C THR A 71 -9.81 -17.09 2.42
N ASP A 72 -9.99 -17.15 3.74
CA ASP A 72 -11.19 -17.68 4.39
C ASP A 72 -12.31 -16.64 4.47
N VAL A 73 -12.83 -16.25 3.30
CA VAL A 73 -13.83 -15.19 3.13
C VAL A 73 -15.08 -15.39 4.00
N GLY A 74 -15.50 -16.64 4.20
CA GLY A 74 -16.70 -16.94 4.99
C GLY A 74 -16.57 -16.60 6.47
N ASN A 75 -15.34 -16.49 6.97
CA ASN A 75 -15.02 -16.22 8.37
C ASN A 75 -14.31 -14.87 8.55
N TRP A 76 -14.37 -13.96 7.56
CA TRP A 76 -13.79 -12.63 7.70
C TRP A 76 -14.40 -11.82 8.86
N ALA A 77 -15.70 -11.98 9.10
CA ALA A 77 -16.38 -11.29 10.19
C ALA A 77 -15.84 -11.64 11.59
N ASP A 78 -15.15 -12.77 11.75
CA ASP A 78 -14.58 -13.20 13.04
C ASP A 78 -13.39 -12.34 13.48
N TRP A 79 -12.68 -11.73 12.52
CA TRP A 79 -11.47 -10.94 12.79
C TRP A 79 -11.52 -9.52 12.23
N SER A 80 -12.46 -9.26 11.32
CA SER A 80 -12.82 -7.93 10.85
C SER A 80 -14.34 -7.76 10.93
N PRO A 81 -14.88 -7.49 12.14
CA PRO A 81 -16.32 -7.46 12.38
C PRO A 81 -17.04 -6.34 11.60
N GLU A 82 -16.32 -5.33 11.12
CA GLU A 82 -16.87 -4.31 10.23
C GLU A 82 -17.14 -4.82 8.81
N ILE A 83 -16.48 -5.91 8.39
CA ILE A 83 -16.70 -6.58 7.10
C ILE A 83 -17.82 -7.60 7.30
N THR A 84 -19.00 -7.11 7.66
CA THR A 84 -20.18 -7.95 7.91
C THR A 84 -21.41 -7.48 7.11
N PRO A 85 -22.08 -8.37 6.37
CA PRO A 85 -21.74 -9.78 6.14
C PRO A 85 -20.44 -9.95 5.32
N ALA A 86 -19.84 -11.14 5.42
CA ALA A 86 -18.89 -11.67 4.46
C ALA A 86 -19.31 -13.10 4.12
N ARG A 87 -19.52 -13.40 2.84
CA ARG A 87 -20.12 -14.65 2.40
C ARG A 87 -19.49 -15.10 1.09
N LYS A 88 -18.97 -16.32 1.09
CA LYS A 88 -18.47 -16.96 -0.12
C LYS A 88 -19.64 -17.61 -0.85
N GLU A 89 -19.97 -17.10 -2.04
CA GLU A 89 -21.09 -17.60 -2.84
C GLU A 89 -20.71 -18.88 -3.59
N THR A 90 -19.44 -19.00 -3.97
CA THR A 90 -18.98 -20.17 -4.71
C THR A 90 -18.30 -21.21 -3.80
N PRO A 91 -18.68 -22.50 -3.89
CA PRO A 91 -18.11 -23.53 -3.01
C PRO A 91 -16.63 -23.80 -3.29
N GLY A 92 -15.96 -24.38 -2.29
CA GLY A 92 -14.57 -24.80 -2.36
C GLY A 92 -13.53 -23.67 -2.16
N PRO A 93 -12.24 -23.96 -2.37
CA PRO A 93 -11.17 -22.96 -2.34
C PRO A 93 -11.39 -21.86 -3.39
N LEU A 94 -10.83 -20.66 -3.16
CA LEU A 94 -10.87 -19.59 -4.16
C LEU A 94 -10.14 -20.03 -5.44
N ARG A 95 -10.76 -19.77 -6.59
CA ARG A 95 -10.23 -19.98 -7.94
C ARG A 95 -10.72 -18.85 -8.86
N PRO A 96 -10.14 -18.64 -10.05
CA PRO A 96 -10.70 -17.70 -11.02
C PRO A 96 -12.20 -17.96 -11.23
N GLY A 97 -13.00 -16.90 -11.15
CA GLY A 97 -14.47 -16.98 -11.21
C GLY A 97 -15.17 -17.30 -9.88
N SER A 98 -14.44 -17.48 -8.76
CA SER A 98 -15.06 -17.47 -7.43
C SER A 98 -15.73 -16.13 -7.15
N VAL A 99 -16.96 -16.17 -6.65
CA VAL A 99 -17.77 -15.01 -6.27
C VAL A 99 -17.97 -14.99 -4.76
N PHE A 100 -17.92 -13.80 -4.18
CA PHE A 100 -18.24 -13.57 -2.77
C PHE A 100 -18.88 -12.21 -2.57
N THR A 101 -19.79 -12.12 -1.60
CA THR A 101 -20.44 -10.90 -1.16
C THR A 101 -19.86 -10.46 0.19
N TRP A 102 -19.64 -9.17 0.36
CA TRP A 102 -19.04 -8.65 1.58
C TRP A 102 -19.38 -7.16 1.76
N SER A 103 -19.22 -6.65 2.98
CA SER A 103 -19.57 -5.27 3.30
C SER A 103 -18.39 -4.44 3.81
N PRO A 104 -17.39 -4.09 2.97
CA PRO A 104 -16.34 -3.16 3.38
C PRO A 104 -16.92 -1.77 3.65
N GLN A 105 -16.57 -1.16 4.79
CA GLN A 105 -16.89 0.25 5.08
C GLN A 105 -18.40 0.57 4.94
N GLY A 106 -19.27 -0.41 5.19
CA GLY A 106 -20.72 -0.27 5.05
C GLY A 106 -21.26 -0.36 3.60
N MET A 107 -20.40 -0.54 2.60
CA MET A 107 -20.80 -0.73 1.20
C MET A 107 -21.07 -2.19 0.89
N LYS A 108 -22.21 -2.54 0.29
CA LYS A 108 -22.47 -3.92 -0.15
C LYS A 108 -21.75 -4.19 -1.48
N VAL A 109 -20.76 -5.06 -1.46
CA VAL A 109 -19.90 -5.36 -2.61
C VAL A 109 -20.03 -6.82 -3.02
N THR A 110 -20.11 -7.08 -4.32
CA THR A 110 -19.96 -8.42 -4.89
C THR A 110 -18.66 -8.49 -5.67
N SER A 111 -17.72 -9.29 -5.18
CA SER A 111 -16.40 -9.43 -5.78
C SER A 111 -16.29 -10.74 -6.56
N THR A 112 -15.55 -10.70 -7.67
CA THR A 112 -15.21 -11.89 -8.46
C THR A 112 -13.70 -12.03 -8.56
N VAL A 113 -13.17 -13.18 -8.12
CA VAL A 113 -11.75 -13.51 -8.22
C VAL A 113 -11.34 -13.58 -9.68
N LYS A 114 -10.37 -12.76 -10.07
CA LYS A 114 -9.76 -12.75 -11.40
C LYS A 114 -8.64 -13.77 -11.48
N THR A 115 -7.81 -13.84 -10.44
CA THR A 115 -6.65 -14.72 -10.38
C THR A 115 -6.30 -15.03 -8.93
N VAL A 116 -5.71 -16.20 -8.72
CA VAL A 116 -5.21 -16.63 -7.41
C VAL A 116 -4.07 -17.61 -7.60
N VAL A 117 -3.02 -17.42 -6.82
CA VAL A 117 -1.89 -18.33 -6.68
C VAL A 117 -1.73 -18.59 -5.17
N PRO A 118 -2.09 -19.79 -4.69
CA PRO A 118 -2.02 -20.14 -3.27
C PRO A 118 -0.70 -19.75 -2.61
N GLY A 119 -0.79 -19.03 -1.49
CA GLY A 119 0.36 -18.57 -0.71
C GLY A 119 1.20 -17.47 -1.35
N ARG A 120 0.78 -16.91 -2.50
CA ARG A 120 1.56 -15.89 -3.22
C ARG A 120 0.77 -14.63 -3.52
N CYS A 121 -0.40 -14.76 -4.14
CA CYS A 121 -1.17 -13.60 -4.55
C CYS A 121 -2.61 -13.95 -4.89
N ILE A 122 -3.49 -12.96 -4.81
CA ILE A 122 -4.88 -13.05 -5.25
C ILE A 122 -5.33 -11.67 -5.72
N ALA A 123 -6.12 -11.63 -6.79
CA ALA A 123 -6.78 -10.39 -7.21
C ALA A 123 -8.25 -10.66 -7.56
N TRP A 124 -9.10 -9.72 -7.20
CA TRP A 124 -10.52 -9.72 -7.57
C TRP A 124 -10.94 -8.36 -8.12
N GLY A 125 -11.98 -8.38 -8.95
CA GLY A 125 -12.68 -7.17 -9.36
C GLY A 125 -13.96 -7.00 -8.55
N ALA A 126 -14.31 -5.75 -8.24
CA ALA A 126 -15.42 -5.41 -7.37
C ALA A 126 -16.23 -4.22 -7.92
N PRO A 127 -17.10 -4.41 -8.93
CA PRO A 127 -17.99 -3.35 -9.37
C PRO A 127 -19.07 -3.08 -8.31
N VAL A 128 -19.20 -1.82 -7.87
CA VAL A 128 -20.21 -1.40 -6.88
C VAL A 128 -20.67 0.02 -7.16
N ASN A 129 -21.98 0.26 -7.26
CA ASN A 129 -22.57 1.60 -7.40
C ASN A 129 -21.94 2.50 -8.49
N GLY A 130 -21.51 1.93 -9.62
CA GLY A 130 -20.84 2.66 -10.70
C GLY A 130 -19.34 2.87 -10.53
N ILE A 131 -18.75 2.33 -9.46
CA ILE A 131 -17.31 2.22 -9.24
C ILE A 131 -16.84 0.89 -9.81
N THR A 132 -15.77 0.91 -10.59
CA THR A 132 -15.00 -0.28 -10.95
C THR A 132 -13.72 -0.30 -10.14
N GLY A 133 -13.39 -1.44 -9.55
CA GLY A 133 -12.12 -1.60 -8.86
C GLY A 133 -11.45 -2.95 -9.06
N VAL A 134 -10.12 -2.93 -8.94
CA VAL A 134 -9.25 -4.12 -8.89
C VAL A 134 -8.55 -4.08 -7.55
N HIS A 135 -8.74 -5.13 -6.75
CA HIS A 135 -8.08 -5.28 -5.46
C HIS A 135 -7.11 -6.46 -5.53
N LEU A 136 -5.84 -6.17 -5.33
CA LEU A 136 -4.72 -7.09 -5.41
C LEU A 136 -4.09 -7.27 -4.04
N TRP A 137 -3.76 -8.52 -3.72
CA TRP A 137 -2.94 -8.90 -2.58
C TRP A 137 -1.75 -9.73 -3.03
N THR A 138 -0.59 -9.46 -2.43
CA THR A 138 0.60 -10.30 -2.53
C THR A 138 1.16 -10.64 -1.16
N PHE A 139 1.71 -11.84 -1.05
CA PHE A 139 2.26 -12.41 0.17
C PHE A 139 3.65 -12.93 -0.14
N LYS A 140 4.66 -12.28 0.42
CA LYS A 140 6.07 -12.63 0.21
C LYS A 140 6.65 -13.16 1.51
N PRO A 141 7.02 -14.46 1.58
CA PRO A 141 7.82 -14.97 2.68
C PRO A 141 9.14 -14.20 2.78
N VAL A 142 9.46 -13.73 3.98
CA VAL A 142 10.72 -13.07 4.30
C VAL A 142 11.26 -13.65 5.61
N ARG A 143 12.48 -13.27 6.01
CA ARG A 143 13.05 -13.75 7.27
C ARG A 143 12.13 -13.38 8.43
N GLY A 144 11.68 -14.39 9.18
CA GLY A 144 10.85 -14.21 10.38
C GLY A 144 9.35 -14.03 10.13
N GLY A 145 8.87 -14.07 8.89
CA GLY A 145 7.44 -13.88 8.64
C GLY A 145 7.07 -13.66 7.17
N VAL A 146 6.01 -12.86 6.96
CA VAL A 146 5.46 -12.55 5.65
C VAL A 146 5.37 -11.04 5.49
N LEU A 147 5.83 -10.51 4.36
CA LEU A 147 5.45 -9.18 3.89
C LEU A 147 4.16 -9.31 3.10
N ALA A 148 3.05 -8.84 3.67
CA ALA A 148 1.76 -8.75 2.98
C ALA A 148 1.61 -7.35 2.39
N THR A 149 1.27 -7.27 1.12
CA THR A 149 1.04 -6.02 0.40
C THR A 149 -0.32 -6.09 -0.27
N THR A 150 -1.11 -5.04 -0.11
CA THR A 150 -2.38 -4.86 -0.81
C THR A 150 -2.34 -3.58 -1.62
N GLU A 151 -2.93 -3.65 -2.82
CA GLU A 151 -3.11 -2.52 -3.72
C GLU A 151 -4.51 -2.54 -4.26
N GLU A 152 -5.13 -1.37 -4.39
CA GLU A 152 -6.46 -1.26 -4.95
C GLU A 152 -6.58 0.01 -5.78
N SER A 153 -7.25 -0.10 -6.93
CA SER A 153 -7.57 1.01 -7.82
C SER A 153 -9.07 1.16 -7.96
N TRP A 154 -9.60 2.39 -7.92
CA TRP A 154 -11.00 2.72 -8.13
C TRP A 154 -11.17 3.74 -9.25
N ALA A 155 -12.15 3.51 -10.13
CA ALA A 155 -12.53 4.43 -11.19
C ALA A 155 -14.06 4.49 -11.34
N GLY A 156 -14.56 5.58 -11.93
CA GLY A 156 -15.97 5.77 -12.27
C GLY A 156 -16.53 7.10 -11.73
N PRO A 157 -17.74 7.51 -12.17
CA PRO A 157 -18.28 8.84 -11.87
C PRO A 157 -18.34 9.20 -10.37
N PRO A 158 -18.68 8.29 -9.44
CA PRO A 158 -18.62 8.60 -8.01
C PRO A 158 -17.21 8.86 -7.48
N VAL A 159 -16.20 8.22 -8.08
CA VAL A 159 -14.78 8.44 -7.73
C VAL A 159 -14.31 9.79 -8.25
N ASP A 160 -14.65 10.10 -9.51
CA ASP A 160 -14.30 11.37 -10.15
C ASP A 160 -14.91 12.59 -9.43
N ALA A 161 -16.09 12.40 -8.83
CA ALA A 161 -16.80 13.45 -8.09
C ALA A 161 -16.10 13.87 -6.78
N ASP A 162 -15.28 13.00 -6.18
CA ASP A 162 -14.52 13.30 -4.96
C ASP A 162 -13.27 12.41 -4.86
N VAL A 163 -12.29 12.66 -5.73
CA VAL A 163 -11.02 11.92 -5.73
C VAL A 163 -10.30 11.99 -4.37
N PRO A 164 -10.16 13.16 -3.71
CA PRO A 164 -9.47 13.24 -2.42
C PRO A 164 -10.18 12.47 -1.30
N GLY A 165 -11.51 12.53 -1.23
CA GLY A 165 -12.28 11.78 -0.24
C GLY A 165 -12.21 10.28 -0.45
N ASN A 166 -12.36 9.82 -1.70
CA ASN A 166 -12.22 8.41 -2.05
C ASN A 166 -10.79 7.89 -1.79
N GLN A 167 -9.76 8.66 -2.12
CA GLN A 167 -8.36 8.31 -1.84
C GLN A 167 -8.14 8.14 -0.33
N SER A 168 -8.57 9.11 0.49
CA SER A 168 -8.45 9.04 1.95
C SER A 168 -9.20 7.83 2.53
N SER A 169 -10.41 7.55 2.03
CA SER A 169 -11.20 6.38 2.44
C SER A 169 -10.49 5.07 2.09
N LEU A 170 -9.92 4.98 0.89
CA LEU A 170 -9.23 3.78 0.43
C LEU A 170 -7.92 3.56 1.20
N ASP A 171 -7.12 4.60 1.40
CA ASP A 171 -5.88 4.55 2.20
C ASP A 171 -6.15 4.02 3.61
N LYS A 172 -7.18 4.57 4.26
CA LYS A 172 -7.59 4.13 5.59
C LYS A 172 -8.05 2.67 5.58
N GLY A 173 -8.90 2.30 4.61
CA GLY A 173 -9.43 0.94 4.49
C GLY A 173 -8.35 -0.12 4.31
N LEU A 174 -7.40 0.11 3.41
CA LEU A 174 -6.27 -0.80 3.18
C LEU A 174 -5.36 -0.87 4.40
N GLY A 175 -5.06 0.27 5.04
CA GLY A 175 -4.27 0.35 6.27
C GLY A 175 -4.90 -0.44 7.42
N ASP A 176 -6.19 -0.27 7.66
CA ASP A 176 -6.92 -1.00 8.70
C ASP A 176 -6.90 -2.51 8.41
N TRP A 177 -7.12 -2.91 7.16
CA TRP A 177 -7.17 -4.32 6.79
C TRP A 177 -5.83 -5.04 6.99
N VAL A 178 -4.71 -4.47 6.49
CA VAL A 178 -3.39 -5.10 6.69
C VAL A 178 -3.04 -5.20 8.18
N ASN A 179 -3.39 -4.19 8.98
CA ASN A 179 -3.11 -4.18 10.42
C ASN A 179 -3.94 -5.23 11.18
N ARG A 180 -5.22 -5.40 10.84
CA ARG A 180 -6.03 -6.48 11.42
C ARG A 180 -5.49 -7.85 11.03
N LEU A 181 -5.15 -8.05 9.76
CA LEU A 181 -4.58 -9.30 9.28
C LEU A 181 -3.30 -9.64 10.05
N LYS A 182 -2.43 -8.64 10.28
CA LYS A 182 -1.22 -8.78 11.10
C LYS A 182 -1.56 -9.24 12.52
N VAL A 183 -2.35 -8.45 13.25
CA VAL A 183 -2.64 -8.69 14.67
C VAL A 183 -3.25 -10.08 14.86
N THR A 184 -4.25 -10.44 14.05
CA THR A 184 -4.92 -11.73 14.18
C THR A 184 -4.00 -12.90 13.81
N SER A 185 -3.20 -12.79 12.74
CA SER A 185 -2.27 -13.86 12.35
C SER A 185 -1.20 -14.11 13.41
N GLU A 186 -0.65 -13.04 14.00
CA GLU A 186 0.38 -13.12 15.04
C GLU A 186 -0.18 -13.73 16.33
N GLN A 187 -1.39 -13.35 16.73
CA GLN A 187 -2.08 -13.94 17.88
C GLN A 187 -2.31 -15.45 17.70
N ARG A 188 -2.83 -15.86 16.54
CA ARG A 188 -3.09 -17.29 16.26
C ARG A 188 -1.81 -18.12 16.22
N SER A 189 -0.70 -17.53 15.79
CA SER A 189 0.60 -18.21 15.73
C SER A 189 1.27 -18.31 17.10
N GLY A 190 1.03 -17.36 18.01
CA GLY A 190 1.58 -17.38 19.37
C GLY A 190 0.84 -18.30 20.35
N CYS A 191 -0.38 -18.73 20.01
CA CYS A 191 -1.15 -19.70 20.79
C CYS A 191 -0.93 -21.16 20.37
N GLN A 192 -0.10 -21.42 19.36
CA GLN A 192 0.27 -22.75 18.86
C GLN A 192 1.58 -23.22 19.48
#